data_AF-A0A5D2JX32-F1
#
_entry.id   AF-A0A5D2JX32-F1
#
_cell.length_a   1.000
_cell.length_b   1.000
_cell.length_c   1.000
_cell.angle_alpha   90.00
_cell.angle_beta   90.00
_cell.angle_gamma   90.00
#
_symmetry.space_group_name_H-M   'P 1'
#
loop_
_entity.id
_entity.type
_entity.pdbx_description
1 polymer ?
#
loop_
_entity_poly.entity_id
_entity_poly.type
_entity_poly.pdbx_seq_one_letter_code
_entity_poly.pdbx_strand_id
1 'polypeptide(L)'
;MVDLFIWLFSFFILVALLIILVYQLICLADLEFDYINPYDSSSRINKVVLPEFILEGFLCFFYLLTGHWVMSLLCAPYLYYNVRL
;
A
#
# COMPACT_ATOMS: atom_id res chain seq x y z
N MET A 1 22.81 1.68 -14.40
CA MET A 1 22.94 0.59 -13.40
C MET A 1 22.17 0.90 -12.13
N VAL A 2 22.30 2.12 -11.57
CA VAL A 2 21.51 2.55 -10.38
C VAL A 2 20.00 2.48 -10.62
N ASP A 3 19.53 2.88 -11.80
CA ASP A 3 18.11 2.81 -12.15
C ASP A 3 17.52 1.40 -12.02
N LEU A 4 18.27 0.37 -12.42
CA LEU A 4 17.83 -1.02 -12.29
C LEU A 4 17.53 -1.38 -10.82
N PHE A 5 18.39 -0.93 -9.89
CA PHE A 5 18.18 -1.18 -8.46
C PHE A 5 16.99 -0.40 -7.92
N ILE A 6 16.74 0.83 -8.39
CA ILE A 6 15.56 1.63 -8.03
C ILE A 6 14.27 0.91 -8.47
N TRP A 7 14.24 0.41 -9.71
CA TRP A 7 13.09 -0.34 -10.23
C TRP A 7 12.88 -1.66 -9.50
N LEU A 8 13.96 -2.42 -9.24
CA LEU A 8 13.88 -3.68 -8.51
C LEU A 8 13.40 -3.47 -7.07
N PHE A 9 13.89 -2.44 -6.39
CA PHE A 9 13.46 -2.10 -5.05
C PHE A 9 11.98 -1.68 -5.02
N SER A 10 11.56 -0.86 -5.99
CA SER A 10 10.16 -0.47 -6.15
C SER A 10 9.24 -1.67 -6.41
N PHE A 11 9.70 -2.62 -7.23
CA PHE A 11 8.96 -3.83 -7.53
C PHE A 11 8.66 -4.64 -6.26
N PHE A 12 9.63 -4.84 -5.38
CA PHE A 12 9.39 -5.56 -4.12
C PHE A 12 8.44 -4.81 -3.18
N ILE A 13 8.48 -3.48 -3.15
CA ILE A 13 7.52 -2.67 -2.37
C ILE A 13 6.10 -2.84 -2.93
N LEU A 14 5.94 -2.78 -4.25
CA LEU A 14 4.64 -2.97 -4.91
C LEU A 14 4.08 -4.39 -4.65
N VAL A 15 4.93 -5.42 -4.67
CA VAL A 15 4.51 -6.77 -4.30
C VAL A 15 4.04 -6.84 -2.84
N ALA A 16 4.76 -6.19 -1.91
CA ALA A 16 4.36 -6.13 -0.50
C ALA A 16 3.02 -5.40 -0.32
N LEU A 17 2.81 -4.27 -1.00
CA LEU A 17 1.54 -3.54 -1.02
C LEU A 17 0.40 -4.40 -1.56
N LEU A 18 0.62 -5.11 -2.66
CA LEU A 18 -0.38 -6.01 -3.25
C LEU A 18 -0.77 -7.13 -2.28
N ILE A 19 0.19 -7.71 -1.55
CA ILE A 19 -0.10 -8.71 -0.52
C ILE A 19 -0.96 -8.12 0.61
N ILE A 20 -0.66 -6.90 1.07
CA ILE A 20 -1.46 -6.22 2.10
C ILE A 20 -2.89 -5.97 1.61
N LEU A 21 -3.06 -5.48 0.38
CA LEU A 21 -4.38 -5.24 -0.21
C LEU A 21 -5.18 -6.53 -0.36
N VAL A 22 -4.55 -7.61 -0.85
CA VAL A 22 -5.21 -8.92 -0.95
C VAL A 22 -5.60 -9.46 0.42
N TYR A 23 -4.75 -9.28 1.45
CA TYR A 23 -5.10 -9.67 2.82
C TYR A 23 -6.33 -8.92 3.34
N GLN A 24 -6.43 -7.61 3.10
CA GLN A 24 -7.61 -6.83 3.49
C GLN A 24 -8.85 -7.29 2.72
N LEU A 25 -8.72 -7.57 1.41
CA LEU A 25 -9.81 -8.10 0.59
C LEU A 25 -10.32 -9.45 1.11
N ILE A 26 -9.42 -10.34 1.53
CA ILE A 26 -9.79 -11.62 2.15
C ILE A 26 -10.53 -11.38 3.48
N CYS A 27 -10.05 -10.46 4.33
CA CYS A 27 -10.75 -10.14 5.59
C CYS A 27 -12.16 -9.57 5.35
N LEU A 28 -12.37 -8.84 4.26
CA LEU A 28 -13.67 -8.33 3.85
C LEU A 28 -14.56 -9.45 3.27
N ALA A 29 -14.01 -10.35 2.46
CA ALA A 29 -14.72 -11.51 1.95
C ALA A 29 -15.15 -12.46 3.09
N ASP A 30 -14.26 -12.73 4.04
CA ASP A 30 -14.58 -13.53 5.24
C ASP A 30 -15.71 -12.88 6.06
N LEU A 31 -15.80 -11.55 6.06
CA LEU A 31 -16.89 -10.82 6.70
C LEU A 31 -18.21 -10.93 5.90
N GLU A 32 -18.15 -10.86 4.56
CA GLU A 32 -19.32 -11.00 3.67
C GLU A 32 -19.97 -12.38 3.77
N PHE A 33 -19.17 -13.44 3.98
CA PHE A 33 -19.65 -14.82 4.13
C PHE A 33 -19.95 -15.21 5.59
N ASP A 34 -20.01 -14.25 6.52
CA ASP A 34 -20.24 -14.46 7.96
C ASP A 34 -19.24 -15.44 8.62
N TYR A 35 -18.02 -15.58 8.09
CA TYR A 35 -16.96 -16.42 8.68
C TYR A 35 -16.27 -15.77 9.89
N ILE A 36 -16.27 -14.44 9.96
CA ILE A 36 -15.65 -13.68 11.05
C ILE A 36 -16.59 -12.57 11.54
N ASN A 37 -16.47 -12.21 12.82
CA ASN A 37 -17.23 -11.09 13.35
C ASN A 37 -16.67 -9.73 12.82
N PRO A 38 -17.50 -8.68 12.81
CA PRO A 38 -17.06 -7.34 12.38
C PRO A 38 -15.92 -6.75 13.23
N TYR A 39 -15.88 -7.08 14.53
CA TYR A 39 -14.87 -6.56 15.46
C TYR A 39 -13.47 -7.09 15.16
N ASP A 40 -13.34 -8.40 14.96
CA ASP A 40 -12.07 -9.07 14.65
C ASP A 40 -11.62 -8.73 13.24
N SER A 41 -12.53 -8.61 12.26
CA SER A 41 -12.19 -8.15 10.90
C SER A 41 -11.64 -6.72 10.92
N SER A 42 -12.31 -5.80 11.64
CA SER A 42 -11.84 -4.41 11.80
C SER A 42 -10.48 -4.35 12.50
N SER A 43 -10.28 -5.15 13.55
CA SER A 43 -9.00 -5.23 14.29
C SER A 43 -7.84 -5.73 13.41
N ARG A 44 -8.11 -6.66 12.48
CA ARG A 44 -7.12 -7.17 11.52
C ARG A 44 -6.77 -6.12 10.46
N ILE A 45 -7.78 -5.48 9.86
CA ILE A 45 -7.57 -4.45 8.82
C ILE A 45 -6.83 -3.24 9.40
N ASN A 46 -7.21 -2.76 10.60
CA ASN A 46 -6.56 -1.61 11.23
C ASN A 46 -5.06 -1.81 11.52
N LYS A 47 -4.61 -3.06 11.69
CA LYS A 47 -3.18 -3.37 11.89
C LYS A 47 -2.36 -3.24 10.62
N VAL A 48 -2.97 -3.41 9.45
CA VAL A 48 -2.28 -3.42 8.15
C VAL A 48 -2.46 -2.12 7.37
N VAL A 49 -3.48 -1.32 7.69
CA VAL A 49 -3.76 -0.04 7.01
C VAL A 49 -2.63 0.98 7.22
N LEU A 50 -2.06 1.06 8.42
CA LEU A 50 -0.97 2.00 8.69
C LEU A 50 0.33 1.58 7.96
N PRO A 51 0.77 0.31 7.99
CA PRO A 51 1.84 -0.17 7.12
C PRO A 51 1.65 0.13 5.63
N GLU A 52 0.43 -0.03 5.11
CA GLU A 52 0.10 0.29 3.71
C GLU A 52 0.39 1.77 3.40
N PHE A 53 -0.12 2.69 4.23
CA PHE A 53 0.06 4.12 4.02
C PHE A 53 1.53 4.54 4.10
N ILE A 54 2.28 3.94 5.03
CA ILE A 54 3.71 4.19 5.17
C ILE A 54 4.47 3.73 3.92
N LEU A 55 4.17 2.52 3.40
CA LEU A 55 4.84 1.98 2.22
C LEU A 55 4.53 2.80 0.96
N GLU A 56 3.27 3.17 0.74
CA GLU A 56 2.85 3.99 -0.40
C GLU A 56 3.47 5.40 -0.34
N GLY A 57 3.46 6.02 0.86
CA GLY A 57 4.07 7.34 1.05
C GLY A 57 5.58 7.32 0.91
N PHE A 58 6.23 6.27 1.41
CA PHE A 58 7.65 6.05 1.20
C PHE A 58 7.98 5.88 -0.28
N LEU A 59 7.20 5.09 -1.04
CA LEU A 59 7.42 4.89 -2.48
C LEU A 59 7.26 6.21 -3.27
N CYS A 60 6.23 6.99 -2.95
CA CYS A 60 6.01 8.31 -3.56
C CYS A 60 7.20 9.26 -3.32
N PHE A 61 7.70 9.33 -2.08
CA PHE A 61 8.84 10.16 -1.72
C PHE A 61 10.15 9.62 -2.31
N PHE A 62 10.32 8.31 -2.37
CA PHE A 62 11.47 7.65 -2.99
C PHE A 62 11.57 7.98 -4.49
N TYR A 63 10.46 7.98 -5.22
CA TYR A 63 10.45 8.42 -6.62
C TYR A 63 10.74 9.91 -6.78
N LEU A 64 10.27 10.74 -5.85
CA LEU A 64 10.57 12.17 -5.83
C LEU A 64 12.08 12.42 -5.67
N LEU A 65 12.73 11.75 -4.70
CA LEU A 65 14.16 11.91 -4.42
C LEU A 65 15.05 11.33 -5.53
N THR A 66 14.63 10.24 -6.17
CA THR A 66 15.39 9.60 -7.25
C THR A 66 15.22 10.29 -8.61
N GLY A 67 14.40 11.35 -8.69
CA GLY A 67 14.17 12.11 -9.93
C GLY A 67 13.20 11.45 -10.91
N HIS A 68 12.43 10.44 -10.47
CA HIS A 68 11.41 9.76 -11.26
C HIS A 68 10.05 10.49 -11.14
N TRP A 69 10.01 11.75 -11.59
CA TRP A 69 8.90 12.68 -11.38
C TRP A 69 7.55 12.16 -11.87
N VAL A 70 7.53 11.48 -13.02
CA VAL A 70 6.29 10.90 -13.59
C VAL A 70 5.71 9.83 -12.66
N MET A 71 6.54 8.96 -12.11
CA MET A 71 6.08 7.93 -11.17
C MET A 71 5.62 8.54 -9.85
N SER A 72 6.34 9.55 -9.34
CA SER A 72 5.91 10.29 -8.15
C SER A 72 4.55 10.97 -8.35
N LEU A 73 4.30 11.56 -9.53
CA LEU A 73 3.00 12.14 -9.88
C LEU A 73 1.88 11.09 -9.95
N LEU A 74 2.18 9.85 -10.36
CA LEU A 74 1.20 8.75 -10.36
C LEU A 74 0.87 8.28 -8.93
N CYS A 75 1.82 8.33 -8.00
CA CYS A 75 1.59 8.01 -6.58
C CYS A 75 0.85 9.13 -5.82
N ALA A 76 0.95 10.39 -6.28
CA ALA A 76 0.42 11.54 -5.56
C ALA A 76 -1.10 11.51 -5.27
N PRO A 77 -1.99 11.07 -6.18
CA PRO A 77 -3.41 10.95 -5.88
C PRO A 77 -3.71 9.94 -4.77
N TYR A 78 -3.00 8.81 -4.74
CA TYR A 78 -3.13 7.79 -3.68
C TYR A 78 -2.68 8.34 -2.34
N LEU A 79 -1.51 9.00 -2.31
CA LEU A 79 -1.01 9.68 -1.12
C LEU A 79 -2.00 10.72 -0.60
N TYR A 80 -2.52 11.57 -1.49
CA TYR A 80 -3.50 12.59 -1.12
C TYR A 80 -4.77 11.98 -0.52
N TYR A 81 -5.26 10.89 -1.12
CA TYR A 81 -6.42 10.17 -0.60
C TYR A 81 -6.14 9.60 0.80
N ASN A 82 -4.99 8.94 1.00
CA ASN A 82 -4.60 8.34 2.27
C ASN A 82 -4.40 9.38 3.39
N VAL A 83 -3.91 10.58 3.08
CA VAL A 83 -3.74 11.68 4.05
C VAL A 83 -5.08 12.31 4.43
N ARG A 84 -6.07 12.29 3.53
CA ARG A 84 -7.41 12.84 3.78
C ARG A 84 -8.28 11.89 4.62
N LEU A 85 -8.04 10.59 4.54
CA LEU A 85 -8.84 9.54 5.17
C LEU A 85 -8.81 9.65 6.71
#